data_AF-A0A164NTK9-F1
#
_entry.id   AF-A0A164NTK9-F1
#
_cell.length_a   1.000
_cell.length_b   1.000
_cell.length_c   1.000
_cell.angle_alpha   90.00
_cell.angle_beta   90.00
_cell.angle_gamma   90.00
#
_symmetry.space_group_name_H-M   'P 1'
#
loop_
_entity.id
_entity.type
_entity.pdbx_description
1 polymer ?
#
loop_
_entity_poly.entity_id
_entity_poly.type
_entity_poly.pdbx_seq_one_letter_code
_entity_poly.pdbx_strand_id
1 'polypeptide(L)'
;MSLFGKSAYYFYNLVEKGDVARYGRPSNALDGARWERACRENPDPSCLVPVLAIGFDDLQKRVEGQEKLALAHQEKLKELTKSLTSLSQKHVLQNTLLLQRIQSHQTTLTHRLLRLTQHLHLLIPSIRSSSIRPEEEALRSILESIEEELVLKGGQAGGGVGGGRMRGKLNELWGVVGNLQSVRERERRRDGKSSTLGGGSGTEWSVVDEGGFQQIVHVLMEQQQGLAYLTSLLKDRARDIELIKEGIKSGKLGIPTNESGLHGARANRSTSGMSFLG
;
A
#
# COMPACT_ATOMS: atom_id res chain seq x y z
N MET A 1 70.16 3.60 18.98
CA MET A 1 69.20 3.34 17.89
C MET A 1 67.82 3.12 18.50
N SER A 2 66.96 4.15 18.55
CA SER A 2 65.55 4.01 18.94
C SER A 2 64.80 5.30 18.59
N LEU A 3 64.74 5.60 17.30
CA LEU A 3 63.91 6.66 16.72
C LEU A 3 63.01 6.06 15.63
N PHE A 4 62.51 4.83 15.85
CA PHE A 4 61.35 4.36 15.11
C PHE A 4 60.13 5.00 15.75
N GLY A 5 59.50 5.91 15.01
CA GLY A 5 58.36 6.70 15.46
C GLY A 5 57.28 5.83 16.09
N LYS A 6 56.89 6.17 17.31
CA LYS A 6 55.75 5.57 18.01
C LYS A 6 54.47 6.00 17.28
N SER A 7 54.02 5.24 16.28
CA SER A 7 52.73 5.44 15.62
C SER A 7 51.61 5.01 16.57
N ALA A 8 51.16 5.94 17.41
CA ALA A 8 50.09 5.76 18.38
C ALA A 8 48.85 6.54 17.92
N TYR A 9 47.77 5.83 17.59
CA TYR A 9 46.53 6.41 17.08
C TYR A 9 45.35 5.97 17.95
N TYR A 10 44.40 6.89 18.16
CA TYR A 10 43.14 6.59 18.83
C TYR A 10 42.09 6.24 17.79
N PHE A 11 41.37 5.17 18.07
CA PHE A 11 40.21 4.80 17.29
C PHE A 11 38.99 4.60 18.18
N TYR A 12 37.82 4.74 17.59
CA TYR A 12 36.56 4.62 18.32
C TYR A 12 35.97 3.22 18.13
N ASN A 13 35.57 2.58 19.22
CA ASN A 13 34.86 1.30 19.20
C ASN A 13 33.42 1.49 19.68
N LEU A 14 32.49 0.77 19.04
CA LEU A 14 31.07 0.83 19.38
C LEU A 14 30.78 -0.01 20.63
N VAL A 15 30.10 0.60 21.59
CA VAL A 15 29.68 0.03 22.88
C VAL A 15 28.21 0.40 23.09
N GLU A 16 27.47 -0.48 23.76
CA GLU A 16 26.08 -0.19 24.13
C GLU A 16 25.99 1.00 25.10
N LYS A 17 24.94 1.81 24.97
CA LYS A 17 24.79 3.10 25.68
C LYS A 17 24.91 3.00 27.20
N GLY A 18 24.60 1.85 27.80
CA GLY A 18 24.69 1.62 29.25
C GLY A 18 26.08 1.22 29.75
N ASP A 19 26.96 0.75 28.87
CA ASP A 19 28.26 0.18 29.25
C ASP A 19 29.43 1.16 29.05
N VAL A 20 29.21 2.30 28.39
CA VAL A 20 30.25 3.31 28.11
C VAL A 20 30.97 3.76 29.39
N ALA A 21 30.24 3.94 30.50
CA ALA A 21 30.80 4.36 31.78
C ALA A 21 31.76 3.32 32.42
N ARG A 22 31.74 2.07 31.96
CA ARG A 22 32.62 1.00 32.44
C ARG A 22 34.00 1.05 31.78
N TYR A 23 34.13 1.77 30.68
CA TYR A 23 35.39 1.90 29.95
C TYR A 23 36.10 3.19 30.35
N GLY A 24 37.17 3.05 31.12
CA GLY A 24 38.05 4.14 31.54
C GLY A 24 39.32 4.24 30.70
N ARG A 25 40.19 5.20 31.06
CA ARG A 25 41.51 5.35 30.44
C ARG A 25 42.30 4.04 30.54
N PRO A 26 42.74 3.45 29.42
CA PRO A 26 43.48 2.20 29.45
C PRO A 26 44.90 2.43 29.97
N SER A 27 45.46 1.45 30.69
CA SER A 27 46.77 1.54 31.37
C SER A 27 47.95 1.73 30.40
N ASN A 28 47.75 1.44 29.11
CA ASN A 28 48.72 1.62 28.03
C ASN A 28 48.79 3.07 27.50
N ALA A 29 47.87 3.96 27.89
CA ALA A 29 47.87 5.37 27.50
C ALA A 29 48.73 6.21 28.45
N LEU A 30 50.04 6.29 28.18
CA LEU A 30 51.00 7.07 28.97
C LEU A 30 50.75 8.60 28.85
N ASP A 31 50.24 9.07 27.71
CA ASP A 31 50.00 10.50 27.43
C ASP A 31 48.55 10.92 27.73
N GLY A 32 48.32 11.53 28.90
CA GLY A 32 46.98 11.97 29.33
C GLY A 32 46.35 13.04 28.43
N ALA A 33 47.16 13.96 27.91
CA ALA A 33 46.69 15.04 27.04
C ALA A 33 46.13 14.53 25.70
N ARG A 34 46.68 13.44 25.13
CA ARG A 34 46.15 12.87 23.88
C ARG A 34 44.86 12.08 24.12
N TRP A 35 44.73 11.43 25.28
CA TRP A 35 43.48 10.77 25.68
C TRP A 35 42.33 11.76 25.83
N GLU A 36 42.56 12.87 26.53
CA GLU A 36 41.54 13.92 26.70
C GLU A 36 41.14 14.57 25.36
N ARG A 37 42.09 14.73 24.43
CA ARG A 37 41.80 15.17 23.06
C ARG A 37 40.94 14.14 22.32
N ALA A 38 41.27 12.85 22.38
CA ALA A 38 40.51 11.80 21.73
C ALA A 38 39.07 11.67 22.28
N CYS A 39 38.88 11.89 23.59
CA CYS A 39 37.55 11.95 24.19
C CYS A 39 36.75 13.17 23.71
N ARG A 40 37.41 14.32 23.50
CA ARG A 40 36.78 15.56 23.02
C ARG A 40 36.40 15.50 21.55
N GLU A 41 37.24 14.88 20.73
CA GLU A 41 37.06 14.74 19.28
C GLU A 41 36.20 13.50 18.91
N ASN A 42 35.60 12.84 19.91
CA ASN A 42 34.76 11.67 19.70
C ASN A 42 33.45 12.03 18.97
N PRO A 43 33.13 11.39 17.83
CA PRO A 43 31.93 11.71 17.07
C PRO A 43 30.61 11.38 17.80
N ASP A 44 30.56 10.34 18.63
CA ASP A 44 29.36 9.97 19.41
C ASP A 44 29.73 9.49 20.83
N PRO A 45 29.81 10.38 21.83
CA PRO A 45 30.24 10.03 23.19
C PRO A 45 29.27 9.11 23.93
N SER A 46 28.06 8.90 23.43
CA SER A 46 27.08 7.99 24.03
C SER A 46 27.27 6.52 23.67
N CYS A 47 28.00 6.22 22.59
CA CYS A 47 28.13 4.86 22.06
C CYS A 47 29.56 4.51 21.64
N LEU A 48 30.44 5.49 21.49
CA LEU A 48 31.80 5.28 21.03
C LEU A 48 32.80 5.52 22.14
N VAL A 49 33.73 4.59 22.32
CA VAL A 49 34.81 4.69 23.31
C VAL A 49 36.16 4.74 22.59
N PRO A 50 37.05 5.69 22.92
CA PRO A 50 38.38 5.75 22.34
C PRO A 50 39.25 4.58 22.85
N VAL A 51 39.91 3.90 21.93
CA VAL A 51 40.84 2.79 22.14
C VAL A 51 42.16 3.17 21.51
N LEU A 52 43.24 3.00 22.26
CA LEU A 52 44.59 3.27 21.80
C LEU A 52 45.13 2.07 21.02
N ALA A 53 45.62 2.30 19.81
CA ALA A 53 46.39 1.33 19.03
C ALA A 53 47.85 1.79 18.95
N ILE A 54 48.79 0.89 19.27
CA ILE A 54 50.22 1.18 19.28
C ILE A 54 50.91 0.28 18.23
N GLY A 55 51.47 0.90 17.19
CA GLY A 55 52.21 0.18 16.15
C GLY A 55 51.32 -0.60 15.16
N PHE A 56 51.96 -1.45 14.37
CA PHE A 56 51.30 -2.21 13.29
C PHE A 56 50.56 -3.46 13.78
N ASP A 57 51.00 -4.08 14.87
CA ASP A 57 50.36 -5.29 15.41
C ASP A 57 48.91 -5.02 15.87
N ASP A 58 48.65 -3.86 16.50
CA ASP A 58 47.31 -3.48 16.91
C ASP A 58 46.42 -3.08 15.72
N LEU A 59 47.01 -2.53 14.64
CA LEU A 59 46.30 -2.29 13.39
C LEU A 59 45.91 -3.60 12.72
N GLN A 60 46.80 -4.59 12.69
CA GLN A 60 46.52 -5.91 12.14
C GLN A 60 45.36 -6.59 12.89
N LYS A 61 45.37 -6.61 14.23
CA LYS A 61 44.24 -7.13 15.02
C LYS A 61 42.92 -6.44 14.69
N ARG A 62 42.97 -5.14 14.37
CA ARG A 62 41.80 -4.36 13.99
C ARG A 62 41.27 -4.73 12.60
N VAL A 63 42.16 -4.92 11.63
CA VAL A 63 41.80 -5.41 10.29
C VAL A 63 41.18 -6.80 10.38
N GLU A 64 41.77 -7.70 11.15
CA GLU A 64 41.22 -9.04 11.39
C GLU A 64 39.85 -8.99 12.08
N GLY A 65 39.65 -8.06 13.04
CA GLY A 65 38.36 -7.83 13.69
C GLY A 65 37.30 -7.28 12.73
N GLN A 66 37.68 -6.34 11.85
CA GLN A 66 36.81 -5.80 10.82
C GLN A 66 36.42 -6.85 9.77
N GLU A 67 37.36 -7.71 9.38
CA GLU A 67 37.10 -8.82 8.46
C GLU A 67 36.09 -9.81 9.07
N LYS A 68 36.28 -10.21 10.33
CA LYS A 68 35.33 -11.08 11.05
C LYS A 68 33.93 -10.46 11.13
N LEU A 69 33.85 -9.16 11.44
CA LEU A 69 32.58 -8.45 11.51
C LEU A 69 31.91 -8.33 10.13
N ALA A 70 32.69 -8.05 9.09
CA ALA A 70 32.20 -8.00 7.71
C ALA A 70 31.64 -9.35 7.26
N LEU A 71 32.30 -10.45 7.60
CA LEU A 71 31.81 -11.81 7.34
C LEU A 71 30.48 -12.08 8.07
N ALA A 72 30.39 -11.76 9.36
CA ALA A 72 29.15 -11.91 10.13
C ALA A 72 28.00 -11.06 9.56
N HIS A 73 28.29 -9.84 9.11
CA HIS A 73 27.30 -8.98 8.45
C HIS A 73 26.86 -9.57 7.11
N GLN A 74 27.77 -10.11 6.32
CA GLN A 74 27.46 -10.76 5.05
C GLN A 74 26.57 -11.99 5.25
N GLU A 75 26.81 -12.78 6.29
CA GLU A 75 25.95 -13.92 6.65
C GLU A 75 24.54 -13.48 7.04
N LYS A 76 24.40 -12.45 7.87
CA LYS A 76 23.09 -11.88 8.22
C LYS A 76 22.36 -11.33 6.99
N LEU A 77 23.06 -10.65 6.09
CA LEU A 77 22.45 -10.18 4.84
C LEU A 77 21.96 -11.35 3.97
N LYS A 78 22.74 -12.44 3.88
CA LYS A 78 22.32 -13.67 3.18
C LYS A 78 21.08 -14.31 3.83
N GLU A 79 20.96 -14.26 5.15
CA GLU A 79 19.76 -14.74 5.85
C GLU A 79 18.54 -13.88 5.54
N LEU A 80 18.68 -12.55 5.61
CA LEU A 80 17.60 -11.61 5.30
C LEU A 80 17.12 -11.74 3.86
N THR A 81 18.04 -11.89 2.89
CA THR A 81 17.64 -12.11 1.49
C THR A 81 16.94 -13.44 1.30
N LYS A 82 17.38 -14.52 1.96
CA LYS A 82 16.67 -15.82 1.95
C LYS A 82 15.26 -15.69 2.55
N SER A 83 15.11 -14.98 3.67
CA SER A 83 13.81 -14.74 4.30
C SER A 83 12.88 -13.93 3.37
N LEU A 84 13.40 -12.86 2.76
CA LEU A 84 12.64 -12.02 1.85
C LEU A 84 12.19 -12.78 0.59
N THR A 85 13.08 -13.57 0.00
CA THR A 85 12.75 -14.41 -1.17
C THR A 85 11.71 -15.48 -0.82
N SER A 86 11.83 -16.13 0.34
CA SER A 86 10.81 -17.06 0.84
C SER A 86 9.45 -16.40 1.03
N LEU A 87 9.42 -15.20 1.64
CA LEU A 87 8.20 -14.44 1.85
C LEU A 87 7.55 -14.03 0.52
N SER A 88 8.36 -13.52 -0.41
CA SER A 88 7.93 -13.14 -1.76
C SER A 88 7.35 -14.35 -2.51
N GLN A 89 8.05 -15.49 -2.46
CA GLN A 89 7.59 -16.74 -3.07
C GLN A 89 6.25 -17.21 -2.49
N LYS A 90 6.08 -17.17 -1.16
CA LYS A 90 4.79 -17.49 -0.50
C LYS A 90 3.69 -16.54 -0.94
N HIS A 91 3.98 -15.25 -1.05
CA HIS A 91 3.00 -14.27 -1.49
C HIS A 91 2.51 -14.53 -2.92
N VAL A 92 3.44 -14.75 -3.85
CA VAL A 92 3.12 -14.99 -5.27
C VAL A 92 2.44 -16.34 -5.46
N LEU A 93 2.98 -17.42 -4.89
CA LEU A 93 2.49 -18.77 -5.15
C LEU A 93 1.26 -19.17 -4.32
N GLN A 94 1.06 -18.58 -3.14
CA GLN A 94 -0.03 -19.00 -2.23
C GLN A 94 -1.05 -17.88 -2.04
N ASN A 95 -0.62 -16.75 -1.47
CA ASN A 95 -1.58 -15.73 -1.04
C ASN A 95 -2.37 -15.14 -2.21
N THR A 96 -1.71 -14.89 -3.34
CA THR A 96 -2.37 -14.35 -4.54
C THR A 96 -3.44 -15.31 -5.09
N LEU A 97 -3.13 -16.60 -5.16
CA LEU A 97 -4.08 -17.62 -5.64
C LEU A 97 -5.23 -17.83 -4.67
N LEU A 98 -4.95 -17.84 -3.35
CA LEU A 98 -5.99 -17.93 -2.33
C LEU A 98 -6.92 -16.73 -2.38
N LEU A 99 -6.38 -15.52 -2.56
CA LEU A 99 -7.16 -14.30 -2.71
C LEU A 99 -8.08 -14.38 -3.93
N GLN A 100 -7.56 -14.78 -5.10
CA GLN A 100 -8.37 -14.96 -6.30
C GLN A 100 -9.47 -16.03 -6.09
N ARG A 101 -9.14 -17.15 -5.44
CA ARG A 101 -10.11 -18.19 -5.11
C ARG A 101 -11.20 -17.67 -4.18
N ILE A 102 -10.84 -16.95 -3.13
CA ILE A 102 -11.80 -16.36 -2.18
C ILE A 102 -12.69 -15.35 -2.90
N GLN A 103 -12.14 -14.49 -3.76
CA GLN A 103 -12.94 -13.57 -4.57
C GLN A 103 -13.95 -14.32 -5.46
N SER A 104 -13.50 -15.34 -6.19
CA SER A 104 -14.41 -16.15 -7.02
C SER A 104 -15.51 -16.81 -6.18
N HIS A 105 -15.15 -17.39 -5.03
CA HIS A 105 -16.10 -18.01 -4.12
C HIS A 105 -17.09 -16.98 -3.56
N GLN A 106 -16.62 -15.79 -3.18
CA GLN A 106 -17.47 -14.70 -2.72
C GLN A 106 -18.49 -14.33 -3.80
N THR A 107 -18.08 -14.20 -5.07
CA THR A 107 -19.03 -13.92 -6.17
C THR A 107 -20.07 -15.03 -6.36
N THR A 108 -19.68 -16.30 -6.19
CA THR A 108 -20.64 -17.40 -6.28
C THR A 108 -21.63 -17.40 -5.12
N LEU A 109 -21.16 -17.11 -3.90
CA LEU A 109 -22.02 -17.03 -2.71
C LEU A 109 -22.98 -15.84 -2.79
N THR A 110 -22.50 -14.66 -3.23
CA THR A 110 -23.37 -13.49 -3.41
C THR A 110 -24.44 -13.76 -4.46
N HIS A 111 -24.11 -14.45 -5.56
CA HIS A 111 -25.10 -14.86 -6.56
C HIS A 111 -26.12 -15.88 -6.00
N ARG A 112 -25.66 -16.86 -5.21
CA ARG A 112 -26.55 -17.83 -4.55
C ARG A 112 -27.48 -17.15 -3.54
N LEU A 113 -26.96 -16.20 -2.77
CA LEU A 113 -27.73 -15.39 -1.84
C LEU A 113 -28.78 -14.57 -2.61
N LEU A 114 -28.38 -13.92 -3.71
CA LEU A 114 -29.29 -13.13 -4.55
C LEU A 114 -30.44 -13.98 -5.10
N ARG A 115 -30.16 -15.22 -5.52
CA ARG A 115 -31.19 -16.18 -5.95
C ARG A 115 -32.14 -16.58 -4.82
N LEU A 116 -31.62 -16.76 -3.60
CA LEU A 116 -32.45 -17.01 -2.43
C LEU A 116 -33.34 -15.81 -2.11
N THR A 117 -32.78 -14.60 -2.12
CA THR A 117 -33.55 -13.36 -1.89
C THR A 117 -34.63 -13.17 -2.93
N GLN A 118 -34.37 -13.53 -4.20
CA GLN A 118 -35.39 -13.53 -5.24
C GLN A 118 -36.58 -14.43 -4.87
N HIS A 119 -36.33 -15.60 -4.27
CA HIS A 119 -37.37 -16.57 -3.89
C HIS A 119 -37.92 -16.35 -2.48
N LEU A 120 -37.50 -15.30 -1.77
CA LEU A 120 -37.87 -15.06 -0.38
C LEU A 120 -39.38 -14.83 -0.22
N HIS A 121 -40.02 -14.21 -1.21
CA HIS A 121 -41.48 -14.06 -1.29
C HIS A 121 -42.23 -15.42 -1.34
N LEU A 122 -41.56 -16.51 -1.74
CA LEU A 122 -42.13 -17.88 -1.68
C LEU A 122 -41.97 -18.52 -0.30
N LEU A 123 -40.98 -18.10 0.49
CA LEU A 123 -40.65 -18.72 1.77
C LEU A 123 -41.32 -18.02 2.96
N ILE A 124 -41.55 -16.71 2.86
CA ILE A 124 -42.12 -15.90 3.93
C ILE A 124 -43.53 -15.43 3.53
N PRO A 125 -44.60 -16.00 4.13
CA PRO A 125 -45.98 -15.66 3.80
C PRO A 125 -46.33 -14.19 3.97
N SER A 126 -45.71 -13.49 4.93
CA SER A 126 -45.96 -12.07 5.19
C SER A 126 -45.49 -11.14 4.07
N ILE A 127 -44.47 -11.54 3.30
CA ILE A 127 -43.94 -10.80 2.15
C ILE A 127 -44.75 -11.12 0.88
N ARG A 128 -45.39 -12.29 0.82
CA ARG A 128 -46.30 -12.65 -0.26
C ARG A 128 -47.62 -11.88 -0.20
N SER A 129 -48.16 -11.68 1.00
CA SER A 129 -49.42 -10.99 1.23
C SER A 129 -49.28 -9.48 1.35
N SER A 130 -48.06 -8.94 1.33
CA SER A 130 -47.85 -7.49 1.31
C SER A 130 -48.09 -6.93 -0.08
N SER A 131 -48.82 -5.81 -0.15
CA SER A 131 -48.86 -4.99 -1.36
C SER A 131 -47.46 -4.53 -1.72
N ILE A 132 -47.18 -4.41 -3.02
CA ILE A 132 -45.94 -3.85 -3.55
C ILE A 132 -45.66 -2.53 -2.85
N ARG A 133 -44.47 -2.41 -2.25
CA ARG A 133 -44.07 -1.18 -1.57
C ARG A 133 -43.58 -0.15 -2.60
N PRO A 134 -43.73 1.17 -2.32
CA PRO A 134 -43.20 2.20 -3.21
C PRO A 134 -41.67 2.10 -3.39
N GLU A 135 -40.96 1.58 -2.39
CA GLU A 135 -39.52 1.28 -2.49
C GLU A 135 -39.22 0.19 -3.53
N GLU A 136 -40.07 -0.83 -3.63
CA GLU A 136 -39.92 -1.92 -4.61
C GLU A 136 -40.23 -1.43 -6.03
N GLU A 137 -41.23 -0.56 -6.20
CA GLU A 137 -41.53 0.07 -7.49
C GLU A 137 -40.38 0.96 -7.96
N ALA A 138 -39.74 1.70 -7.04
CA ALA A 138 -38.53 2.47 -7.35
C ALA A 138 -37.38 1.54 -7.81
N LEU A 139 -37.14 0.43 -7.10
CA LEU A 139 -36.14 -0.56 -7.51
C LEU A 139 -36.46 -1.20 -8.87
N ARG A 140 -37.74 -1.49 -9.12
CA ARG A 140 -38.21 -1.99 -10.41
C ARG A 140 -37.88 -1.01 -11.55
N SER A 141 -38.19 0.27 -11.38
CA SER A 141 -37.91 1.29 -12.40
C SER A 141 -36.40 1.41 -12.72
N ILE A 142 -35.54 1.30 -11.70
CA ILE A 142 -34.09 1.31 -11.88
C ILE A 142 -33.65 0.05 -12.64
N LEU A 143 -34.17 -1.13 -12.28
CA LEU A 143 -33.86 -2.38 -12.97
C LEU A 143 -34.33 -2.36 -14.42
N GLU A 144 -35.53 -1.85 -14.70
CA GLU A 144 -36.05 -1.69 -16.07
C GLU A 144 -35.17 -0.71 -16.87
N SER A 145 -34.70 0.39 -16.28
CA SER A 145 -33.77 1.30 -16.97
C SER A 145 -32.42 0.64 -17.32
N ILE A 146 -31.87 -0.15 -16.39
CA ILE A 146 -30.62 -0.90 -16.60
C ILE A 146 -30.86 -2.01 -17.63
N GLU A 147 -31.99 -2.69 -17.54
CA GLU A 147 -32.40 -3.70 -18.49
C GLU A 147 -32.56 -3.09 -19.87
N GLU A 148 -33.22 -1.94 -20.05
CA GLU A 148 -33.33 -1.26 -21.34
C GLU A 148 -31.96 -0.89 -21.92
N GLU A 149 -31.03 -0.43 -21.09
CA GLU A 149 -29.64 -0.19 -21.53
C GLU A 149 -28.91 -1.45 -21.99
N LEU A 150 -29.25 -2.62 -21.44
CA LEU A 150 -28.63 -3.91 -21.72
C LEU A 150 -29.38 -4.76 -22.79
N VAL A 151 -30.71 -4.74 -22.81
CA VAL A 151 -31.65 -5.71 -23.44
C VAL A 151 -32.36 -5.17 -24.66
N LEU A 152 -32.44 -3.85 -24.91
CA LEU A 152 -33.08 -3.31 -26.14
C LEU A 152 -32.45 -3.80 -27.47
N LYS A 153 -31.50 -4.73 -27.42
CA LYS A 153 -30.85 -5.38 -28.54
C LYS A 153 -30.51 -6.85 -28.22
N GLY A 154 -31.52 -7.59 -27.73
CA GLY A 154 -31.37 -8.94 -27.20
C GLY A 154 -32.54 -9.90 -27.41
N GLY A 155 -33.32 -9.78 -28.50
CA GLY A 155 -34.07 -10.93 -29.05
C GLY A 155 -35.52 -10.69 -29.46
N GLN A 156 -35.74 -10.43 -30.76
CA GLN A 156 -36.73 -11.18 -31.56
C GLN A 156 -36.35 -11.07 -33.04
N ALA A 157 -36.68 -12.13 -33.78
CA ALA A 157 -36.31 -12.39 -35.16
C ALA A 157 -36.71 -11.28 -36.16
N GLY A 158 -35.80 -10.96 -37.08
CA GLY A 158 -36.11 -10.19 -38.29
C GLY A 158 -35.37 -8.85 -38.38
N GLY A 159 -34.20 -8.88 -39.02
CA GLY A 159 -33.60 -7.75 -39.76
C GLY A 159 -33.46 -6.40 -39.05
N GLY A 160 -32.24 -6.07 -38.59
CA GLY A 160 -31.90 -4.67 -38.30
C GLY A 160 -30.72 -4.50 -37.34
N VAL A 161 -29.73 -3.72 -37.75
CA VAL A 161 -28.39 -3.59 -37.16
C VAL A 161 -28.40 -3.10 -35.71
N GLY A 162 -27.89 -3.96 -34.82
CA GLY A 162 -28.83 -4.46 -33.85
C GLY A 162 -28.36 -4.86 -32.46
N GLY A 163 -27.07 -4.98 -32.13
CA GLY A 163 -26.60 -5.38 -30.78
C GLY A 163 -26.37 -4.18 -29.85
N GLY A 164 -26.70 -4.26 -28.55
CA GLY A 164 -26.82 -3.15 -27.58
C GLY A 164 -25.71 -2.13 -27.69
N ARG A 165 -25.93 -0.85 -27.35
CA ARG A 165 -24.87 0.19 -27.45
C ARG A 165 -23.53 -0.29 -26.87
N MET A 166 -23.58 -1.03 -25.76
CA MET A 166 -22.41 -1.67 -25.15
C MET A 166 -21.86 -2.85 -25.96
N ARG A 167 -22.69 -3.78 -26.43
CA ARG A 167 -22.27 -4.92 -27.27
C ARG A 167 -21.70 -4.48 -28.62
N GLY A 168 -22.25 -3.43 -29.24
CA GLY A 168 -21.73 -2.82 -30.46
C GLY A 168 -20.33 -2.22 -30.25
N LYS A 169 -20.17 -1.41 -29.21
CA LYS A 169 -18.86 -0.88 -28.80
C LYS A 169 -17.86 -1.99 -28.47
N LEU A 170 -18.28 -3.04 -27.75
CA LEU A 170 -17.43 -4.20 -27.48
C LEU A 170 -17.01 -4.90 -28.77
N ASN A 171 -17.93 -5.08 -29.72
CA ASN A 171 -17.60 -5.71 -31.00
C ASN A 171 -16.65 -4.86 -31.85
N GLU A 172 -16.80 -3.53 -31.83
CA GLU A 172 -15.86 -2.60 -32.44
C GLU A 172 -14.48 -2.69 -31.77
N LEU A 173 -14.42 -2.73 -30.43
CA LEU A 173 -13.16 -2.90 -29.69
C LEU A 173 -12.51 -4.26 -29.97
N TRP A 174 -13.28 -5.34 -30.02
CA TRP A 174 -12.79 -6.65 -30.44
C TRP A 174 -12.25 -6.63 -31.88
N GLY A 175 -12.92 -5.90 -32.78
CA GLY A 175 -12.44 -5.64 -34.13
C GLY A 175 -11.11 -4.87 -34.14
N VAL A 176 -11.00 -3.79 -33.35
CA VAL A 176 -9.76 -3.00 -33.22
C VAL A 176 -8.63 -3.85 -32.63
N VAL A 177 -8.89 -4.63 -31.58
CA VAL A 177 -7.91 -5.55 -30.97
C VAL A 177 -7.48 -6.62 -31.97
N GLY A 178 -8.41 -7.23 -32.69
CA GLY A 178 -8.10 -8.20 -33.74
C GLY A 178 -7.28 -7.59 -34.88
N ASN A 179 -7.61 -6.37 -35.29
CA ASN A 179 -6.85 -5.62 -36.28
C ASN A 179 -5.43 -5.31 -35.78
N LEU A 180 -5.27 -4.82 -34.54
CA LEU A 180 -3.96 -4.56 -33.94
C LEU A 180 -3.13 -5.84 -33.79
N GLN A 181 -3.75 -6.96 -33.40
CA GLN A 181 -3.09 -8.26 -33.37
C GLN A 181 -2.61 -8.67 -34.77
N SER A 182 -3.45 -8.47 -35.79
CA SER A 182 -3.10 -8.78 -37.17
C SER A 182 -2.00 -7.88 -37.75
N VAL A 183 -1.99 -6.58 -37.40
CA VAL A 183 -0.96 -5.62 -37.79
C VAL A 183 0.37 -6.01 -37.13
N ARG A 184 0.36 -6.30 -35.82
CA ARG A 184 1.54 -6.78 -35.08
C ARG A 184 2.06 -8.12 -35.60
N GLU A 185 1.19 -8.96 -36.15
CA GLU A 185 1.60 -10.22 -36.78
C GLU A 185 2.14 -10.00 -38.21
N ARG A 186 1.61 -9.03 -38.96
CA ARG A 186 2.10 -8.63 -40.28
C ARG A 186 3.46 -7.94 -40.21
N GLU A 187 3.71 -7.09 -39.21
CA GLU A 187 5.03 -6.49 -38.95
C GLU A 187 6.07 -7.57 -38.65
N ARG A 188 5.72 -8.53 -37.77
CA ARG A 188 6.56 -9.72 -37.51
C ARG A 188 6.88 -10.55 -38.76
N ARG A 189 5.95 -10.64 -39.72
CA ARG A 189 6.18 -11.33 -41.01
C ARG A 189 6.98 -10.48 -42.01
N ARG A 190 6.83 -9.15 -41.98
CA ARG A 190 7.54 -8.20 -42.87
C ARG A 190 9.02 -8.09 -42.49
N ASP A 191 9.35 -8.19 -41.21
CA ASP A 191 10.73 -8.13 -40.70
C ASP A 191 11.55 -9.42 -40.94
N GLY A 192 11.09 -10.33 -41.80
CA GLY A 192 11.92 -11.41 -42.36
C GLY A 192 12.47 -12.45 -41.37
N LYS A 193 11.98 -12.50 -40.11
CA LYS A 193 12.34 -13.57 -39.18
C LYS A 193 11.50 -14.81 -39.50
N SER A 194 11.95 -15.53 -40.53
CA SER A 194 11.40 -16.82 -40.95
C SER A 194 11.31 -17.76 -39.74
N SER A 195 10.10 -18.29 -39.55
CA SER A 195 9.80 -19.37 -38.64
C SER A 195 10.49 -20.66 -39.11
N THR A 196 11.74 -20.88 -38.69
CA THR A 196 12.32 -22.22 -38.67
C THR A 196 12.24 -22.76 -37.26
N LEU A 197 11.19 -23.56 -37.06
CA LEU A 197 10.99 -24.55 -35.99
C LEU A 197 11.11 -24.10 -34.54
N GLY A 198 9.96 -24.14 -33.86
CA GLY A 198 9.89 -24.67 -32.49
C GLY A 198 10.27 -23.71 -31.37
N GLY A 199 9.25 -23.10 -30.76
CA GLY A 199 9.25 -22.83 -29.33
C GLY A 199 9.80 -21.48 -28.88
N GLY A 200 8.87 -20.60 -28.49
CA GLY A 200 9.01 -19.77 -27.29
C GLY A 200 9.93 -18.55 -27.35
N SER A 201 9.36 -17.40 -26.95
CA SER A 201 10.06 -16.17 -26.56
C SER A 201 10.75 -15.44 -27.73
N GLY A 202 10.18 -14.38 -28.27
CA GLY A 202 10.01 -13.13 -27.54
C GLY A 202 10.92 -12.14 -28.24
N THR A 203 10.34 -11.10 -28.84
CA THR A 203 11.06 -9.92 -29.32
C THR A 203 12.02 -9.49 -28.21
N GLU A 204 13.31 -9.72 -28.39
CA GLU A 204 14.31 -9.18 -27.49
C GLU A 204 14.33 -7.68 -27.78
N TRP A 205 13.61 -6.93 -26.95
CA TRP A 205 13.78 -5.48 -26.89
C TRP A 205 15.20 -5.27 -26.40
N SER A 206 16.15 -5.13 -27.32
CA SER A 206 17.48 -4.68 -26.95
C SER A 206 17.29 -3.30 -26.35
N VAL A 207 17.47 -3.17 -25.04
CA VAL A 207 17.47 -1.89 -24.35
C VAL A 207 18.58 -1.07 -24.99
N VAL A 208 18.21 -0.14 -25.88
CA VAL A 208 19.18 0.65 -26.68
C VAL A 208 19.98 1.60 -25.78
N ASP A 209 19.44 1.92 -24.59
CA ASP A 209 20.12 2.71 -23.56
C ASP A 209 19.74 2.19 -22.15
N GLU A 210 20.63 1.38 -21.57
CA GLU A 210 20.48 0.84 -20.21
C GLU A 210 20.53 1.95 -19.14
N GLY A 211 21.27 3.04 -19.39
CA GLY A 211 21.39 4.17 -18.47
C GLY A 211 20.12 5.00 -18.40
N GLY A 212 19.57 5.36 -19.57
CA GLY A 212 18.27 6.04 -19.67
C GLY A 212 17.13 5.21 -19.08
N PHE A 213 17.17 3.89 -19.28
CA PHE A 213 16.18 2.99 -18.68
C PHE A 213 16.23 2.99 -17.14
N GLN A 214 17.42 2.91 -16.54
CA GLN A 214 17.58 2.97 -15.09
C GLN A 214 17.11 4.30 -14.51
N GLN A 215 17.34 5.41 -15.21
CA GLN A 215 16.85 6.72 -14.78
C GLN A 215 15.31 6.79 -14.82
N ILE A 216 14.68 6.23 -15.86
CA ILE A 216 13.21 6.13 -15.94
C ILE A 216 12.67 5.26 -14.79
N VAL A 217 13.31 4.12 -14.51
CA VAL A 217 12.91 3.25 -13.38
C VAL A 217 13.01 3.99 -12.04
N HIS A 218 14.08 4.76 -11.83
CA HIS A 218 14.24 5.56 -10.61
C HIS A 218 13.12 6.59 -10.46
N VAL A 219 12.85 7.38 -11.52
CA VAL A 219 11.79 8.40 -11.52
C VAL A 219 10.42 7.75 -11.29
N LEU A 220 10.15 6.60 -11.91
CA LEU A 220 8.90 5.89 -11.72
C LEU A 220 8.76 5.33 -10.29
N MET A 221 9.85 4.86 -9.67
CA MET A 221 9.82 4.44 -8.26
C MET A 221 9.51 5.61 -7.34
N GLU A 222 10.16 6.76 -7.54
CA GLU A 222 9.91 7.98 -6.75
C GLU A 222 8.46 8.45 -6.92
N GLN A 223 7.96 8.47 -8.16
CA GLN A 223 6.56 8.80 -8.45
C GLN A 223 5.59 7.80 -7.82
N GLN A 224 5.87 6.50 -7.88
CA GLN A 224 5.02 5.48 -7.26
C GLN A 224 4.96 5.64 -5.73
N GLN A 225 6.08 5.99 -5.09
CA GLN A 225 6.11 6.30 -3.66
C GLN A 225 5.32 7.57 -3.34
N GLY A 226 5.49 8.63 -4.13
CA GLY A 226 4.72 9.87 -3.99
C GLY A 226 3.21 9.65 -4.15
N LEU A 227 2.80 8.91 -5.18
CA LEU A 227 1.39 8.55 -5.40
C LEU A 227 0.84 7.66 -4.29
N ALA A 228 1.61 6.71 -3.78
CA ALA A 228 1.19 5.89 -2.64
C ALA A 228 0.94 6.74 -1.39
N TYR A 229 1.84 7.68 -1.10
CA TYR A 229 1.69 8.62 0.02
C TYR A 229 0.46 9.53 -0.14
N LEU A 230 0.28 10.13 -1.32
CA LEU A 230 -0.90 10.96 -1.61
C LEU A 230 -2.19 10.15 -1.50
N THR A 231 -2.17 8.89 -1.95
CA THR A 231 -3.33 8.00 -1.85
C THR A 231 -3.65 7.68 -0.38
N SER A 232 -2.65 7.39 0.46
CA SER A 232 -2.89 7.18 1.89
C SER A 232 -3.40 8.45 2.56
N LEU A 233 -2.81 9.62 2.26
CA LEU A 233 -3.24 10.89 2.83
C LEU A 233 -4.68 11.20 2.42
N LEU A 234 -5.04 11.03 1.15
CA LEU A 234 -6.42 11.25 0.68
C LEU A 234 -7.41 10.28 1.33
N LYS A 235 -7.04 9.01 1.52
CA LYS A 235 -7.88 8.05 2.26
C LYS A 235 -8.07 8.46 3.71
N ASP A 236 -7.02 8.95 4.37
CA ASP A 236 -7.09 9.43 5.75
C ASP A 236 -7.97 10.66 5.85
N ARG A 237 -7.79 11.64 4.95
CA ARG A 237 -8.65 12.84 4.89
C ARG A 237 -10.09 12.54 4.53
N ALA A 238 -10.35 11.56 3.65
CA ALA A 238 -11.70 11.12 3.36
C ALA A 238 -12.39 10.56 4.61
N ARG A 239 -11.67 9.73 5.39
CA ARG A 239 -12.16 9.23 6.69
C ARG A 239 -12.39 10.35 7.69
N ASP A 240 -11.46 11.30 7.81
CA ASP A 240 -11.61 12.47 8.69
C ASP A 240 -12.89 13.26 8.33
N ILE A 241 -13.13 13.50 7.03
CA ILE A 241 -14.33 14.20 6.55
C ILE A 241 -15.60 13.40 6.85
N GLU A 242 -15.59 12.08 6.67
CA GLU A 242 -16.72 11.22 7.05
C GLU A 242 -17.02 11.31 8.55
N LEU A 243 -15.98 11.24 9.40
CA LEU A 243 -16.12 11.41 10.84
C LEU A 243 -16.65 12.80 11.22
N ILE A 244 -16.20 13.86 10.55
CA ILE A 244 -16.72 15.22 10.76
C ILE A 244 -18.19 15.30 10.32
N LYS A 245 -18.55 14.73 9.16
CA LYS A 245 -19.94 14.67 8.68
C LYS A 245 -20.85 13.92 9.66
N GLU A 246 -20.38 12.82 10.22
CA GLU A 246 -21.10 12.07 11.26
C GLU A 246 -21.18 12.83 12.59
N GLY A 247 -20.11 13.54 12.97
CA GLY A 247 -20.07 14.40 14.15
C GLY A 247 -21.05 15.57 14.08
N ILE A 248 -21.19 16.18 12.90
CA ILE A 248 -22.19 17.24 12.62
C ILE A 248 -23.61 16.65 12.64
N LYS A 249 -23.83 15.50 11.99
CA LYS A 249 -25.15 14.82 12.02
C LYS A 249 -25.59 14.37 13.41
N SER A 250 -24.64 13.95 14.25
CA SER A 250 -24.90 13.50 15.62
C SER A 250 -24.99 14.64 16.64
N GLY A 251 -24.87 15.90 16.20
CA GLY A 251 -25.01 17.09 17.06
C GLY A 251 -23.90 17.25 18.11
N LYS A 252 -22.82 16.46 18.04
CA LYS A 252 -21.71 16.51 19.01
C LYS A 252 -20.76 17.68 18.78
N LEU A 253 -20.85 18.35 17.63
CA LEU A 253 -20.24 19.64 17.36
C LEU A 253 -21.36 20.67 17.27
N GLY A 254 -21.70 21.27 18.42
CA GLY A 254 -22.75 22.27 18.53
C GLY A 254 -22.46 23.53 17.72
N ILE A 255 -23.05 23.61 16.53
CA ILE A 255 -23.29 24.89 15.86
C ILE A 255 -24.67 25.35 16.37
N PRO A 256 -24.76 26.46 17.12
CA PRO A 256 -26.05 26.97 17.57
C PRO A 256 -26.78 27.56 16.35
N THR A 257 -27.73 26.81 15.79
CA THR A 257 -28.69 27.35 14.82
C THR A 257 -29.70 28.18 15.59
N ASN A 258 -29.48 29.49 15.62
CA ASN A 258 -30.41 30.47 16.16
C ASN A 258 -31.63 30.61 15.24
N GLU A 259 -32.58 29.69 15.36
CA GLU A 259 -33.92 29.82 14.79
C GLU A 259 -34.96 29.64 15.90
N SER A 260 -35.08 30.61 16.80
CA SER A 260 -36.29 30.77 17.64
C SER A 260 -36.49 32.23 18.04
N GLY A 261 -36.57 33.10 17.04
CA GLY A 261 -37.13 34.43 17.19
C GLY A 261 -38.26 34.59 16.18
N LEU A 262 -39.51 34.37 16.61
CA LEU A 262 -40.77 34.94 16.09
C LEU A 262 -41.94 34.00 16.41
N HIS A 263 -42.50 34.10 17.62
CA HIS A 263 -43.95 34.23 17.81
C HIS A 263 -44.33 34.39 19.28
N GLY A 264 -45.11 35.43 19.57
CA GLY A 264 -46.21 35.32 20.53
C GLY A 264 -45.94 35.83 21.93
N ALA A 265 -46.04 37.14 22.11
CA ALA A 265 -46.39 37.74 23.39
C ALA A 265 -47.72 37.15 23.92
N ARG A 266 -47.73 36.65 25.16
CA ARG A 266 -48.87 36.87 26.07
C ARG A 266 -48.47 36.66 27.53
N ALA A 267 -48.70 37.72 28.31
CA ALA A 267 -48.59 37.74 29.75
C ALA A 267 -49.60 36.79 30.43
N ASN A 268 -49.19 36.11 31.51
CA ASN A 268 -49.86 36.26 32.81
C ASN A 268 -49.04 35.66 33.96
N ARG A 269 -49.06 36.37 35.09
CA ARG A 269 -48.46 36.04 36.39
C ARG A 269 -49.32 35.02 37.16
N SER A 270 -48.75 34.53 38.28
CA SER A 270 -49.36 33.88 39.46
C SER A 270 -48.98 32.40 39.55
N THR A 271 -47.94 32.01 40.29
CA THR A 271 -47.92 31.73 41.76
C THR A 271 -48.96 30.70 42.21
N SER A 272 -48.50 29.47 42.44
CA SER A 272 -49.00 28.40 43.36
C SER A 272 -48.51 27.06 42.79
N GLY A 273 -47.93 26.12 43.51
CA GLY A 273 -47.67 25.95 44.92
C GLY A 273 -46.79 24.70 45.08
N MET A 274 -46.04 24.67 46.16
CA MET A 274 -45.33 23.50 46.68
C MET A 274 -46.27 22.29 46.79
N SER A 275 -45.80 21.10 46.43
CA SER A 275 -45.90 19.90 47.28
C SER A 275 -45.26 18.67 46.63
N PHE A 276 -44.31 18.09 47.38
CA PHE A 276 -44.12 16.67 47.68
C PHE A 276 -43.97 15.67 46.52
N LEU A 277 -42.81 14.99 46.52
CA LEU A 277 -42.75 13.53 46.45
C LEU A 277 -41.53 13.09 47.28
N GLY A 278 -41.77 12.15 48.20
CA GLY A 278 -40.73 11.34 48.83
C GLY A 278 -40.24 10.24 47.91
#